data_AF-A0A1C2E9R9-F1
#
_entry.id   AF-A0A1C2E9R9-F1
#
_cell.length_a   1.000
_cell.length_b   1.000
_cell.length_c   1.000
_cell.angle_alpha   90.00
_cell.angle_beta   90.00
_cell.angle_gamma   90.00
#
_symmetry.space_group_name_H-M   'P 1'
#
loop_
_entity.id
_entity.type
_entity.pdbx_description
1 polymer ?
#
loop_
_entity_poly.entity_id
_entity_poly.type
_entity_poly.pdbx_seq_one_letter_code
_entity_poly.pdbx_strand_id
1 'polypeptide(L)'
;MRRRKFAGCQLQRSGEDVSEKLDYMPGVFTVERHVRGKWACRQSETLIQAPVPPQLIDKGIPTAGLLAHVMVAKFADHLPLYR
;
A
#
# COMPACT_ATOMS: atom_id res chain seq x y z
N MET A 1 -11.00 19.31 9.70
CA MET A 1 -10.79 19.28 8.23
C MET A 1 -9.70 20.28 7.83
N ARG A 2 -8.43 19.88 7.69
CA ARG A 2 -7.36 20.78 7.21
C ARG A 2 -7.41 20.84 5.67
N ARG A 3 -7.87 21.95 5.10
CA ARG A 3 -7.85 22.20 3.64
C ARG A 3 -6.41 22.44 3.20
N ARG A 4 -5.84 21.56 2.36
CA ARG A 4 -4.53 21.77 1.71
C ARG A 4 -4.74 22.65 0.47
N LYS A 5 -3.92 23.69 0.30
CA LYS A 5 -3.91 24.56 -0.90
C LYS A 5 -2.68 24.23 -1.74
N PHE A 6 -2.84 24.13 -3.06
CA PHE A 6 -1.75 24.03 -4.03
C PHE A 6 -2.01 25.09 -5.10
N ALA A 7 -1.02 25.93 -5.39
CA ALA A 7 -1.07 27.00 -6.40
C ALA A 7 -2.38 27.83 -6.43
N GLY A 8 -2.77 28.43 -5.29
CA GLY A 8 -3.93 29.34 -5.22
C GLY A 8 -5.32 28.66 -5.30
N CYS A 9 -5.38 27.36 -5.59
CA CYS A 9 -6.64 26.65 -5.80
C CYS A 9 -7.03 25.81 -4.58
N GLN A 10 -8.34 25.67 -4.34
CA GLN A 10 -8.87 24.83 -3.27
C GLN A 10 -8.93 23.35 -3.73
N LEU A 11 -8.10 22.49 -3.13
CA LEU A 11 -8.10 21.06 -3.44
C LEU A 11 -9.37 20.40 -2.90
N GLN A 12 -10.10 19.72 -3.78
CA GLN A 12 -11.24 18.88 -3.44
C GLN A 12 -10.78 17.42 -3.35
N ARG A 13 -11.23 16.69 -2.33
CA ARG A 13 -10.98 15.25 -2.24
C ARG A 13 -11.85 14.56 -3.28
N SER A 14 -11.22 13.94 -4.28
CA SER A 14 -11.94 13.32 -5.41
C SER A 14 -12.11 11.81 -5.23
N GLY A 15 -11.26 11.17 -4.43
CA GLY A 15 -11.32 9.73 -4.17
C GLY A 15 -10.20 9.26 -3.27
N GLU A 16 -10.19 7.96 -2.98
CA GLU A 16 -9.19 7.30 -2.16
C GLU A 16 -8.65 6.08 -2.90
N ASP A 17 -7.34 5.86 -2.85
CA ASP A 17 -6.67 4.68 -3.33
C ASP A 17 -6.33 3.82 -2.11
N VAL A 18 -6.93 2.65 -2.01
CA VAL A 18 -6.68 1.70 -0.91
C VAL A 18 -5.82 0.58 -1.44
N SER A 19 -4.67 0.35 -0.81
CA SER A 19 -3.80 -0.79 -1.11
C SER A 19 -3.65 -1.62 0.16
N GLU A 20 -3.85 -2.93 0.05
CA GLU A 20 -3.76 -3.85 1.18
C GLU A 20 -2.47 -4.65 1.08
N LYS A 21 -1.82 -4.84 2.24
CA LYS A 21 -0.59 -5.60 2.38
C LYS A 21 -0.75 -6.64 3.48
N LEU A 22 -0.32 -7.86 3.22
CA LEU A 22 -0.39 -8.96 4.17
C LEU A 22 0.98 -9.15 4.81
N ASP A 23 1.04 -8.97 6.13
CA ASP A 23 2.21 -9.20 6.95
C ASP A 23 2.07 -10.46 7.80
N TYR A 24 3.22 -10.99 8.20
CA TYR A 24 3.32 -12.16 9.06
C TYR A 24 4.15 -11.84 10.30
N MET A 25 3.48 -11.90 11.44
CA MET A 25 4.13 -12.09 12.73
C MET A 25 3.98 -13.56 13.13
N PRO A 26 4.93 -14.16 13.87
CA PRO A 26 4.82 -15.55 14.28
C PRO A 26 3.45 -15.87 14.93
N GLY A 27 2.65 -16.67 14.24
CA GLY A 27 1.30 -17.06 14.67
C GLY A 27 0.15 -16.10 14.32
N VAL A 28 0.41 -14.94 13.69
CA VAL A 28 -0.61 -13.94 13.34
C VAL A 28 -0.37 -13.35 11.96
N PHE A 29 -1.41 -13.39 11.11
CA PHE A 29 -1.44 -12.65 9.86
C PHE A 29 -2.15 -11.32 10.07
N THR A 30 -1.51 -10.23 9.67
CA THR A 30 -2.05 -8.88 9.79
C THR A 30 -2.18 -8.23 8.43
N VAL A 31 -3.25 -7.45 8.22
CA VAL A 31 -3.46 -6.70 6.99
C VAL A 31 -3.17 -5.22 7.25
N GLU A 32 -2.11 -4.71 6.63
CA GLU A 32 -1.79 -3.29 6.63
C GLU A 32 -2.52 -2.60 5.47
N ARG A 33 -3.39 -1.65 5.79
CA ARG A 33 -4.16 -0.90 4.80
C ARG A 33 -3.56 0.47 4.55
N HIS A 34 -3.03 0.67 3.35
CA HIS A 34 -2.45 1.93 2.90
C HIS A 34 -3.52 2.75 2.17
N VAL A 35 -4.05 3.78 2.85
CA VAL A 35 -5.07 4.68 2.30
C VAL A 35 -4.41 5.96 1.79
N ARG A 36 -4.49 6.20 0.48
CA ARG A 36 -3.90 7.38 -0.18
C ARG A 36 -5.00 8.23 -0.79
N GLY A 37 -5.15 9.47 -0.31
CA GLY A 37 -6.14 10.40 -0.83
C GLY A 37 -5.75 10.96 -2.20
N LYS A 38 -6.70 10.95 -3.15
CA LYS A 38 -6.61 11.64 -4.44
C LYS A 38 -7.24 13.02 -4.31
N TRP A 39 -6.48 14.04 -4.69
CA TRP A 39 -6.90 15.43 -4.63
C TRP A 39 -7.00 16.00 -6.04
N ALA A 40 -8.09 16.68 -6.34
CA ALA A 40 -8.27 17.33 -7.63
C ALA A 40 -8.41 18.84 -7.43
N CYS A 41 -7.79 19.62 -8.31
CA CYS A 41 -8.03 21.04 -8.44
C CYS A 41 -9.03 21.27 -9.58
N ARG A 42 -10.15 21.96 -9.31
CA ARG A 42 -11.14 22.30 -10.36
C ARG A 42 -10.66 23.36 -11.35
N GLN A 43 -9.74 24.23 -10.93
CA GLN A 43 -9.28 25.37 -11.75
C GLN A 43 -8.14 24.98 -12.70
N SER A 44 -7.35 23.97 -12.36
CA SER A 44 -6.19 23.52 -13.15
C SER A 44 -6.36 22.11 -13.73
N GLU A 45 -7.52 21.47 -13.52
CA GLU A 45 -7.83 20.08 -13.90
C GLU A 45 -6.78 19.04 -13.46
N THR A 46 -5.93 19.41 -12.49
CA THR A 46 -4.78 18.59 -12.08
C THR A 46 -5.18 17.65 -10.96
N LEU A 47 -4.87 16.36 -11.11
CA LEU A 47 -5.02 15.34 -10.08
C LEU A 47 -3.68 15.13 -9.37
N ILE A 48 -3.67 15.34 -8.06
CA ILE A 48 -2.52 15.17 -7.17
C ILE A 48 -2.75 13.94 -6.31
N GLN A 49 -1.81 13.01 -6.38
CA GLN A 49 -1.79 11.80 -5.55
C GLN A 49 -0.39 11.64 -4.95
N ALA A 50 -0.31 11.16 -3.71
CA ALA A 50 0.96 10.77 -3.11
C ALA A 50 1.54 9.55 -3.85
N PRO A 51 2.83 9.55 -4.21
CA PRO A 51 3.45 8.41 -4.89
C PRO A 51 3.33 7.14 -4.07
N VAL A 52 3.26 5.99 -4.75
CA VAL A 52 3.31 4.68 -4.09
C VAL A 52 4.72 4.53 -3.48
N PRO A 53 4.87 4.19 -2.19
CA PRO A 53 6.18 3.86 -1.65
C PRO A 53 6.74 2.63 -2.39
N PRO A 54 8.07 2.55 -2.61
CA PRO A 54 8.67 1.40 -3.29
C PRO A 54 8.39 0.11 -2.51
N GLN A 55 8.07 -0.95 -3.25
CA GLN A 55 7.68 -2.25 -2.70
C GLN A 55 8.58 -3.33 -3.31
N LEU A 56 8.82 -4.41 -2.56
CA LEU A 56 9.67 -5.51 -3.01
C LEU A 56 9.11 -6.21 -4.25
N ILE A 57 7.78 -6.38 -4.30
CA ILE A 57 7.04 -6.85 -5.46
C ILE A 57 6.02 -5.78 -5.83
N ASP A 58 6.11 -5.27 -7.05
CA ASP A 58 5.18 -4.27 -7.57
C ASP A 58 3.76 -4.82 -7.58
N LYS A 59 2.83 -4.08 -6.96
CA LYS A 59 1.41 -4.46 -6.81
C LYS A 59 1.19 -5.79 -6.07
N GLY A 60 2.23 -6.38 -5.47
CA GLY A 60 2.11 -7.60 -4.68
C GLY A 60 1.30 -7.37 -3.41
N ILE A 61 0.64 -8.40 -2.88
CA ILE A 61 0.03 -8.35 -1.55
C ILE A 61 1.06 -8.52 -0.42
N PRO A 62 2.10 -9.37 -0.53
CA PRO A 62 2.92 -9.69 0.64
C PRO A 62 3.85 -8.55 1.04
N THR A 63 4.03 -8.38 2.34
CA THR A 63 5.12 -7.58 2.92
C THR A 63 6.44 -8.35 2.89
N ALA A 64 7.52 -7.68 3.27
CA ALA A 64 8.82 -8.33 3.46
C ALA A 64 8.80 -9.42 4.54
N GLY A 65 8.03 -9.23 5.62
CA GLY A 65 7.90 -10.21 6.72
C GLY A 65 7.27 -11.52 6.25
N LEU A 66 6.17 -11.42 5.49
CA LEU A 66 5.53 -12.59 4.90
C LEU A 66 6.44 -13.29 3.89
N LEU A 67 7.13 -12.55 3.03
CA LEU A 67 8.08 -13.13 2.07
C LEU A 67 9.23 -13.86 2.77
N ALA A 68 9.80 -13.27 3.82
CA ALA A 68 10.84 -13.92 4.61
C ALA A 68 10.35 -15.23 5.22
N HIS A 69 9.14 -15.24 5.80
CA HIS A 69 8.56 -16.46 6.36
C HIS A 69 8.37 -17.56 5.31
N VAL A 70 7.84 -17.22 4.13
CA VAL A 70 7.66 -18.20 3.03
C VAL A 70 9.00 -18.75 2.56
N MET A 71 10.04 -17.92 2.48
CA MET A 71 11.38 -18.37 2.11
C MET A 71 11.96 -19.34 3.15
N VAL A 72 11.86 -19.04 4.44
CA VAL A 72 12.33 -19.93 5.52
C VAL A 72 11.55 -21.25 5.49
N ALA A 73 10.21 -21.19 5.45
CA ALA A 73 9.36 -22.37 5.43
C ALA A 73 9.68 -23.31 4.26
N LYS A 74 9.86 -22.75 3.05
CA LYS A 74 10.16 -23.55 1.85
C LYS A 74 11.56 -24.14 1.86
N PHE A 75 12.56 -23.33 2.21
CA PHE A 75 13.97 -23.68 1.97
C PHE A 75 14.69 -24.21 3.21
N ALA A 76 14.36 -23.72 4.40
CA ALA A 76 14.96 -24.19 5.65
C ALA A 76 14.14 -25.34 6.27
N ASP A 77 12.81 -25.19 6.31
CA ASP A 77 11.92 -26.18 6.94
C ASP A 77 11.41 -27.25 5.95
N HIS A 78 11.78 -27.13 4.67
CA HIS A 78 11.36 -28.04 3.60
C HIS A 78 9.84 -28.26 3.53
N LEU A 79 9.04 -27.26 3.92
CA LEU A 79 7.60 -27.32 3.86
C LEU A 79 7.14 -27.15 2.40
N PRO A 80 6.27 -28.05 1.89
CA PRO A 80 5.75 -27.93 0.54
C PRO A 80 4.83 -26.69 0.43
N LEU A 81 5.06 -25.87 -0.60
CA LEU A 81 4.22 -24.69 -0.90
C LEU A 81 2.80 -25.07 -1.31
N TYR A 82 2.67 -26.21 -1.97
CA TYR A 82 1.41 -26.74 -2.45
C TYR A 82 1.18 -28.09 -1.77
N ARG A 83 0.01 -28.24 -1.20
CA ARG A 83 -0.57 -29.52 -0.81
C ARG A 83 -1.86 -29.72 -1.57
#